data_AF-A0A101FU76-F1
#
_entry.id   AF-A0A101FU76-F1
#
_cell.length_a   1.000
_cell.length_b   1.000
_cell.length_c   1.000
_cell.angle_alpha   90.00
_cell.angle_beta   90.00
_cell.angle_gamma   90.00
#
_symmetry.space_group_name_H-M   'P 1'
#
loop_
_entity.id
_entity.type
_entity.pdbx_description
1 polymer ?
#
loop_
_entity_poly.entity_id
_entity_poly.type
_entity_poly.pdbx_seq_one_letter_code
_entity_poly.pdbx_strand_id
1 'polypeptide(L)'
;MCLSLVVMPAVADGDSFSEAYKDTLTVYGNANLDDIIDEDDVEYVQGIIDGTEEETQFADADYDGQIDESDIAQIELIIAGEEDYLVILDMDNRTVTVVLQIIFGLSICSGLQEPPREMMNEQRI
;
A
#
# COMPACT_ATOMS: atom_id res chain seq x y z
N MET A 1 12.01 4.75 71.51
CA MET A 1 12.24 5.72 70.42
C MET A 1 12.05 4.97 69.11
N CYS A 2 11.10 5.42 68.30
CA CYS A 2 10.75 4.81 67.02
C CYS A 2 11.71 5.33 65.94
N LEU A 3 12.43 4.43 65.28
CA LEU A 3 13.06 4.67 63.97
C LEU A 3 13.07 3.33 63.22
N SER A 4 12.84 3.23 61.93
CA SER A 4 12.02 3.98 60.99
C SER A 4 11.79 2.99 59.87
N LEU A 5 10.59 2.98 59.33
CA LEU A 5 10.22 2.23 58.14
C LEU A 5 11.13 2.68 56.98
N VAL A 6 11.79 1.75 56.30
CA VAL A 6 12.23 1.99 54.91
C VAL A 6 11.69 0.85 54.06
N VAL A 7 10.70 1.21 53.26
CA VAL A 7 10.11 0.41 52.19
C VAL A 7 11.12 0.34 51.04
N MET A 8 11.34 -0.86 50.50
CA MET A 8 12.08 -1.09 49.25
C MET A 8 11.20 -1.95 48.33
N PRO A 9 11.42 -1.89 47.02
CA PRO A 9 10.45 -1.40 46.05
C PRO A 9 9.42 -2.48 45.68
N ALA A 10 8.19 -2.04 45.43
CA ALA A 10 7.26 -2.81 44.63
C ALA A 10 7.92 -3.02 43.25
N VAL A 11 8.31 -4.24 42.95
CA VAL A 11 8.53 -4.63 41.56
C VAL A 11 7.13 -4.62 40.97
N ALA A 12 6.80 -3.55 40.26
CA ALA A 12 5.76 -3.61 39.27
C ALA A 12 6.36 -4.50 38.18
N ASP A 13 5.99 -5.78 38.17
CA ASP A 13 6.00 -6.57 36.95
C ASP A 13 4.97 -5.90 36.02
N GLY A 14 5.40 -4.78 35.43
CA GLY A 14 4.78 -4.20 34.27
C GLY A 14 5.16 -5.10 33.12
N ASP A 15 4.47 -6.25 33.05
CA ASP A 15 4.41 -7.07 31.86
C ASP A 15 3.79 -6.16 30.79
N SER A 16 4.67 -5.45 30.12
CA SER A 16 4.36 -4.50 29.08
C SER A 16 4.11 -5.35 27.85
N PHE A 17 2.92 -5.97 27.81
CA PHE A 17 2.30 -6.45 26.58
C PHE A 17 1.89 -5.23 25.74
N SER A 18 2.88 -4.43 25.37
CA SER A 18 2.87 -3.76 24.09
C SER A 18 3.66 -4.68 23.18
N GLU A 19 3.06 -5.83 22.82
CA GLU A 19 3.25 -6.27 21.45
C GLU A 19 2.58 -5.17 20.63
N ALA A 20 3.38 -4.15 20.31
CA ALA A 20 3.16 -3.44 19.08
C ALA A 20 3.21 -4.55 18.05
N TYR A 21 2.04 -5.05 17.65
CA TYR A 21 1.88 -5.62 16.33
C TYR A 21 2.51 -4.53 15.47
N LYS A 22 3.74 -4.80 15.02
CA LYS A 22 4.39 -3.94 14.05
C LYS A 22 3.37 -4.05 12.93
N ASP A 23 2.55 -3.00 12.77
CA ASP A 23 1.50 -2.93 11.75
C ASP A 23 2.23 -2.78 10.42
N THR A 24 3.07 -3.78 10.11
CA THR A 24 3.76 -3.89 8.85
C THR A 24 2.66 -3.86 7.83
N LEU A 25 2.68 -2.89 6.93
CA LEU A 25 1.69 -2.72 5.90
C LEU A 25 1.58 -4.04 5.15
N THR A 26 0.52 -4.81 5.42
CA THR A 26 0.30 -6.16 4.92
C THR A 26 -0.27 -6.15 3.51
N VAL A 27 0.29 -5.29 2.66
CA VAL A 27 -0.14 -5.02 1.30
C VAL A 27 0.91 -5.61 0.36
N TYR A 28 0.46 -6.38 -0.63
CA TYR A 28 1.33 -6.90 -1.68
C TYR A 28 1.79 -5.71 -2.55
N GLY A 29 3.10 -5.56 -2.70
CA GLY A 29 3.78 -4.39 -3.26
C GLY A 29 4.73 -3.68 -2.27
N ASN A 30 4.60 -3.91 -0.96
CA ASN A 30 5.55 -3.45 0.06
C ASN A 30 6.67 -4.49 0.24
N ALA A 31 7.54 -4.59 -0.76
CA ALA A 31 8.58 -5.61 -0.86
C ALA A 31 9.66 -5.45 0.23
N ASN A 32 10.01 -4.22 0.60
CA ASN A 32 11.08 -3.92 1.56
C ASN A 32 10.60 -3.90 3.04
N LEU A 33 9.28 -4.02 3.28
CA LEU A 33 8.62 -4.04 4.59
C LEU A 33 8.78 -2.75 5.41
N ASP A 34 8.85 -1.58 4.76
CA ASP A 34 9.03 -0.29 5.42
C ASP A 34 7.74 0.51 5.67
N ASP A 35 6.60 -0.06 5.26
CA ASP A 35 5.24 0.48 5.40
C ASP A 35 4.87 1.59 4.41
N ILE A 36 5.70 1.78 3.40
CA ILE A 36 5.50 2.69 2.28
C ILE A 36 5.52 1.83 1.00
N ILE A 37 4.80 2.26 -0.05
CA ILE A 37 4.94 1.67 -1.37
C ILE A 37 5.55 2.75 -2.25
N ASP A 38 6.83 2.59 -2.59
CA ASP A 38 7.57 3.54 -3.42
C ASP A 38 8.65 2.87 -4.28
N GLU A 39 9.55 3.68 -4.87
CA GLU A 39 10.60 3.19 -5.77
C GLU A 39 11.59 2.24 -5.04
N ASP A 40 11.71 2.31 -3.71
CA ASP A 40 12.59 1.43 -2.94
C ASP A 40 12.05 -0.02 -2.95
N ASP A 41 10.74 -0.22 -3.04
CA ASP A 41 10.14 -1.55 -3.23
C ASP A 41 10.46 -2.14 -4.59
N VAL A 42 10.47 -1.31 -5.63
CA VAL A 42 10.87 -1.71 -6.99
C VAL A 42 12.33 -2.17 -7.00
N GLU A 43 13.23 -1.42 -6.37
CA GLU A 43 14.64 -1.81 -6.24
C GLU A 43 14.77 -3.12 -5.45
N TYR A 44 13.96 -3.31 -4.40
CA TYR A 44 13.97 -4.53 -3.60
C TYR A 44 13.52 -5.76 -4.40
N VAL A 45 12.43 -5.67 -5.18
CA VAL A 45 11.98 -6.76 -6.07
C VAL A 45 13.05 -7.08 -7.11
N GLN A 46 13.68 -6.07 -7.70
CA GLN A 46 14.79 -6.29 -8.62
C GLN A 46 15.96 -7.01 -7.93
N GLY A 47 16.25 -6.67 -6.67
CA GLY A 47 17.24 -7.36 -5.86
C GLY A 47 16.89 -8.83 -5.58
N ILE A 48 15.61 -9.17 -5.41
CA ILE A 48 15.16 -10.56 -5.29
C ILE A 48 15.41 -11.32 -6.60
N ILE A 49 15.02 -10.73 -7.74
CA ILE A 49 15.22 -11.31 -9.08
C ILE A 49 16.70 -11.53 -9.38
N ASP A 50 17.55 -10.57 -9.00
CA ASP A 50 19.01 -10.64 -9.15
C ASP A 50 19.68 -11.58 -8.12
N GLY A 51 18.93 -12.06 -7.13
CA GLY A 51 19.39 -12.93 -6.05
C GLY A 51 20.30 -12.24 -5.03
N THR A 52 20.21 -10.91 -4.92
CA THR A 52 20.94 -10.11 -3.93
C THR A 52 20.15 -9.94 -2.63
N GLU A 53 18.82 -9.93 -2.71
CA GLU A 53 17.90 -9.79 -1.57
C GLU A 53 17.11 -11.09 -1.32
N GLU A 54 16.53 -11.23 -0.12
CA GLU A 54 15.69 -12.37 0.22
C GLU A 54 14.23 -12.15 -0.19
N GLU A 55 13.59 -13.21 -0.70
CA GLU A 55 12.16 -13.22 -1.05
C GLU A 55 11.30 -12.84 0.15
N THR A 56 10.40 -11.88 -0.05
CA THR A 56 9.39 -11.49 0.95
C THR A 56 7.99 -11.86 0.46
N GLN A 57 7.09 -12.12 1.40
CA GLN A 57 5.71 -12.48 1.07
C GLN A 57 4.98 -11.38 0.26
N PHE A 58 5.38 -10.12 0.44
CA PHE A 58 4.73 -8.97 -0.17
C PHE A 58 5.46 -8.46 -1.42
N ALA A 59 6.54 -9.11 -1.85
CA ALA A 59 7.21 -8.81 -3.12
C ALA A 59 6.40 -9.26 -4.35
N ASP A 60 5.54 -10.27 -4.21
CA ASP A 60 4.60 -10.78 -5.22
C ASP A 60 3.38 -9.83 -5.32
N ALA A 61 3.57 -8.67 -5.95
CA ALA A 61 2.61 -7.58 -6.00
C ALA A 61 1.38 -7.91 -6.84
N ASP A 62 1.51 -8.72 -7.89
CA ASP A 62 0.38 -9.12 -8.75
C ASP A 62 -0.36 -10.38 -8.26
N TYR A 63 0.22 -11.08 -7.27
CA TYR A 63 -0.31 -12.28 -6.62
C TYR A 63 -0.45 -13.48 -7.55
N ASP A 64 0.48 -13.65 -8.50
CA ASP A 64 0.55 -14.81 -9.39
C ASP A 64 1.33 -16.00 -8.78
N GLY A 65 2.02 -15.76 -7.66
CA GLY A 65 2.83 -16.75 -6.94
C GLY A 65 4.29 -16.85 -7.40
N GLN A 66 4.75 -15.90 -8.22
CA GLN A 66 6.12 -15.74 -8.68
C GLN A 66 6.60 -14.32 -8.32
N ILE A 67 7.91 -14.11 -8.28
CA ILE A 67 8.50 -12.78 -8.11
C ILE A 67 9.27 -12.47 -9.39
N ASP A 68 8.71 -11.61 -10.24
CA ASP A 68 9.26 -11.24 -11.54
C ASP A 68 9.01 -9.77 -11.95
N GLU A 69 9.33 -9.41 -13.19
CA GLU A 69 9.18 -8.03 -13.71
C GLU A 69 7.71 -7.55 -13.70
N SER A 70 6.73 -8.46 -13.65
CA SER A 70 5.30 -8.14 -13.56
C SER A 70 4.96 -7.50 -12.21
N ASP A 71 5.63 -7.93 -11.14
CA ASP A 71 5.47 -7.33 -9.81
C ASP A 71 5.99 -5.90 -9.78
N ILE A 72 7.13 -5.65 -10.43
CA ILE A 72 7.68 -4.30 -10.59
C ILE A 72 6.67 -3.41 -11.31
N ALA A 73 6.13 -3.88 -12.43
CA ALA A 73 5.13 -3.12 -13.18
C ALA A 73 3.86 -2.85 -12.35
N GLN A 74 3.43 -3.80 -11.53
CA GLN A 74 2.28 -3.64 -10.64
C GLN A 74 2.56 -2.61 -9.53
N ILE A 75 3.76 -2.61 -8.94
CA ILE A 75 4.17 -1.61 -7.94
C ILE A 75 4.23 -0.21 -8.57
N GLU A 76 4.80 -0.08 -9.77
CA GLU A 76 4.82 1.20 -10.51
C GLU A 76 3.40 1.74 -10.76
N LEU A 77 2.44 0.86 -11.09
CA LEU A 77 1.03 1.25 -11.25
C LEU A 77 0.42 1.73 -9.93
N ILE A 78 0.72 1.07 -8.81
CA ILE A 78 0.26 1.46 -7.46
C ILE A 78 0.83 2.83 -7.09
N ILE A 79 2.11 3.08 -7.33
CA ILE A 79 2.76 4.37 -7.07
C ILE A 79 2.14 5.47 -7.95
N ALA A 80 1.80 5.15 -9.21
CA ALA A 80 1.15 6.07 -10.14
C ALA A 80 -0.32 6.34 -9.79
N GLY A 81 -0.97 5.50 -8.98
CA GLY A 81 -2.41 5.58 -8.72
C GLY A 81 -3.25 5.12 -9.93
N GLU A 82 -2.65 4.34 -10.83
CA GLU A 82 -3.28 3.81 -12.05
C GLU A 82 -3.57 2.31 -11.96
N GLU A 83 -3.37 1.71 -10.79
CA GLU A 83 -3.65 0.31 -10.51
C GLU A 83 -5.16 0.00 -10.58
N ASP A 84 -5.49 -1.13 -11.21
CA ASP A 84 -6.87 -1.62 -11.26
C ASP A 84 -7.31 -2.28 -9.94
N TYR A 85 -6.34 -2.87 -9.21
CA TYR A 85 -6.57 -3.58 -7.98
C TYR A 85 -5.35 -3.54 -7.05
N LEU A 86 -5.60 -3.73 -5.76
CA LEU A 86 -4.61 -3.90 -4.71
C LEU A 86 -4.92 -5.19 -3.92
N VAL A 87 -3.89 -5.96 -3.58
CA VAL A 87 -4.04 -7.17 -2.77
C VAL A 87 -3.56 -6.89 -1.35
N ILE A 88 -4.39 -7.22 -0.36
CA ILE A 88 -4.14 -6.93 1.06
C ILE A 88 -4.36 -8.20 1.88
N LEU A 89 -3.48 -8.48 2.83
CA LEU A 89 -3.65 -9.51 3.84
C LEU A 89 -4.28 -8.90 5.11
N ASP A 90 -5.52 -9.28 5.41
CA ASP A 90 -6.25 -8.82 6.59
C ASP A 90 -5.76 -9.50 7.89
N MET A 91 -6.13 -8.96 9.05
CA MET A 91 -5.80 -9.48 10.40
C MET A 91 -6.31 -10.91 10.65
N ASP A 92 -7.34 -11.34 9.90
CA ASP A 92 -7.83 -12.72 9.90
C ASP A 92 -7.00 -13.66 8.99
N ASN A 93 -5.84 -13.20 8.51
CA ASN A 93 -4.96 -13.88 7.56
C ASN A 93 -5.67 -14.25 6.24
N ARG A 94 -6.61 -13.40 5.83
CA ARG A 94 -7.38 -13.54 4.59
C ARG A 94 -6.85 -12.56 3.55
N THR A 95 -6.56 -13.05 2.36
CA THR A 95 -6.21 -12.21 1.20
C THR A 95 -7.48 -11.57 0.64
N VAL A 96 -7.47 -10.24 0.52
CA VAL A 96 -8.57 -9.42 0.02
C VAL A 96 -8.04 -8.60 -1.16
N THR A 97 -8.65 -8.79 -2.34
CA THR A 97 -8.40 -7.95 -3.50
C THR A 97 -9.37 -6.80 -3.50
N VAL A 98 -8.85 -5.57 -3.42
CA VAL A 98 -9.61 -4.33 -3.52
C VAL A 98 -9.50 -3.85 -4.96
N VAL A 99 -10.61 -3.89 -5.69
CA VAL A 99 -10.67 -3.30 -7.04
C VAL A 99 -10.88 -1.80 -6.90
N LEU A 100 -9.95 -1.01 -7.43
CA LEU A 100 -9.95 0.46 -7.34
C LEU A 100 -10.71 1.14 -8.47
N GLN A 101 -11.21 0.36 -9.45
CA GLN A 101 -12.09 0.86 -10.49
C GLN A 101 -13.21 1.73 -9.86
N ILE A 102 -13.13 3.04 -10.17
CA ILE A 102 -14.19 4.06 -10.13
C ILE A 102 -14.42 4.96 -8.88
N ILE A 103 -13.43 5.26 -8.01
CA ILE A 103 -13.64 6.31 -6.97
C ILE A 103 -12.98 7.67 -7.20
N PHE A 104 -11.96 7.81 -8.07
CA PHE A 104 -11.49 9.15 -8.50
C PHE A 104 -12.25 9.72 -9.72
N GLY A 105 -12.96 8.85 -10.45
CA GLY A 105 -13.73 9.19 -11.65
C GLY A 105 -15.17 9.68 -11.40
N LEU A 106 -15.63 9.83 -10.16
CA LEU A 106 -16.89 10.53 -9.86
C LEU A 106 -16.67 12.05 -9.71
N SER A 107 -15.79 12.63 -10.52
CA SER A 107 -15.86 14.05 -10.89
C SER A 107 -16.71 14.22 -12.15
N ILE A 108 -17.90 13.63 -12.13
CA ILE A 108 -19.02 14.15 -12.91
C ILE A 108 -19.97 14.83 -11.94
N CYS A 109 -19.60 16.05 -11.55
CA CYS A 109 -20.62 17.09 -11.53
C CYS A 109 -21.16 17.17 -12.97
N SER A 110 -22.22 16.42 -13.25
CA SER A 110 -22.97 16.46 -14.51
C SER A 110 -23.50 17.88 -14.70
N GLY A 111 -22.70 18.74 -15.30
CA GLY A 111 -22.99 20.15 -15.45
C GLY A 111 -21.90 20.84 -16.26
N LEU A 112 -21.77 20.46 -17.55
CA LEU A 112 -21.46 21.31 -18.71
C LEU A 112 -20.93 20.45 -19.88
N GLN A 113 -21.79 19.58 -20.42
CA GLN A 113 -21.68 19.21 -21.83
C GLN A 113 -22.65 20.13 -22.58
N GLU A 114 -22.20 21.35 -22.91
CA GLU A 114 -22.92 22.17 -23.88
C GLU A 114 -22.89 21.41 -25.23
N PRO A 115 -24.04 21.18 -25.88
CA PRO A 115 -24.06 20.50 -27.17
C PRO A 115 -23.36 21.35 -28.24
N PRO A 116 -22.75 20.71 -29.26
CA PRO A 116 -22.05 21.42 -30.33
C PRO A 116 -23.03 22.32 -31.09
N ARG A 117 -22.71 23.62 -31.19
CA ARG A 117 -23.43 24.53 -32.10
C ARG A 117 -23.04 24.20 -33.53
N GLU A 118 -23.93 23.55 -34.24
CA GLU A 118 -23.84 23.32 -35.68
C GLU A 118 -24.02 24.64 -36.45
N MET A 119 -22.92 25.05 -37.10
CA MET A 119 -22.78 25.69 -38.43
C MET A 119 -23.62 26.91 -38.85
N MET A 120 -22.90 28.01 -39.09
CA MET A 120 -23.10 28.95 -40.22
C MET A 120 -21.70 29.32 -40.73
N ASN A 121 -21.11 28.56 -41.66
CA ASN A 121 -21.10 28.85 -43.10
C ASN A 121 -21.34 30.32 -43.46
N GLU A 122 -20.27 31.06 -43.76
CA GLU A 122 -20.15 32.07 -44.82
C GLU A 122 -18.84 32.86 -44.67
N GLN A 123 -17.73 32.30 -45.16
CA GLN A 123 -16.66 33.10 -45.76
C GLN A 123 -16.30 32.46 -47.09
N ARG A 124 -17.09 32.83 -48.11
CA ARG A 124 -16.68 32.74 -49.49
C ARG A 124 -16.77 34.16 -50.07
N ILE A 125 -15.60 34.61 -50.54
CA ILE A 125 -15.28 35.82 -51.32
C ILE A 125 -15.11 37.09 -50.49
#